data_AF-A0A286TUG2-F1
#
_entry.id   AF-A0A286TUG2-F1
#
_cell.length_a   1.000
_cell.length_b   1.000
_cell.length_c   1.000
_cell.angle_alpha   90.00
_cell.angle_beta   90.00
_cell.angle_gamma   90.00
#
_symmetry.space_group_name_H-M   'P 1'
#
loop_
_entity.id
_entity.type
_entity.pdbx_description
1 polymer ?
#
loop_
_entity_poly.entity_id
_entity_poly.type
_entity_poly.pdbx_seq_one_letter_code
_entity_poly.pdbx_strand_id
1 'polypeptide(L)'
;MKSLCVFEDGSYQNFLPLAYNRPVYELRCGMYSFLERITIQYPDTDISLYCREYLKNFLDEIYPHSLNNNESNIQSCLFINGRLLMSSPIAISGEEEIGINNNTIVYARLLRKNCISITPDTFLDKDLTYELKKNLK
;
A
#
# COMPACT_ATOMS: atom_id res chain seq x y z
N MET A 1 -2.35 16.32 7.86
CA MET A 1 -1.47 15.91 6.74
C MET A 1 -2.24 14.95 5.85
N LYS A 2 -1.88 14.88 4.56
CA LYS A 2 -2.37 13.84 3.66
C LYS A 2 -1.56 12.58 3.94
N SER A 3 -2.21 11.42 4.08
CA SER A 3 -1.55 10.15 4.37
C SER A 3 -1.72 9.18 3.21
N LEU A 4 -0.62 8.57 2.81
CA LEU A 4 -0.53 7.56 1.76
C LEU A 4 0.17 6.33 2.34
N CYS A 5 -0.44 5.16 2.19
CA CYS A 5 0.18 3.89 2.54
C CYS A 5 0.42 3.09 1.26
N VAL A 6 1.68 2.72 0.99
CA VAL A 6 2.00 1.77 -0.09
C VAL A 6 2.04 0.37 0.52
N PHE A 7 1.18 -0.54 0.03
CA PHE A 7 1.07 -1.88 0.60
C PHE A 7 1.57 -2.97 -0.35
N GLU A 8 2.23 -3.97 0.22
CA GLU A 8 2.45 -5.28 -0.40
C GLU A 8 1.21 -6.16 -0.21
N ASP A 9 0.85 -6.92 -1.24
CA ASP A 9 -0.25 -7.88 -1.17
C ASP A 9 0.20 -9.32 -1.41
N GLY A 10 -0.68 -10.29 -1.15
CA GLY A 10 -0.36 -11.71 -1.25
C GLY A 10 0.08 -12.18 -2.64
N SER A 11 -0.04 -11.34 -3.68
CA SER A 11 0.46 -11.67 -5.02
C SER A 11 1.97 -11.45 -5.17
N TYR A 12 2.67 -11.00 -4.11
CA TYR A 12 4.14 -11.00 -4.07
C TYR A 12 4.76 -12.37 -4.41
N GLN A 13 4.03 -13.45 -4.12
CA GLN A 13 4.46 -14.82 -4.41
C GLN A 13 4.74 -15.04 -5.91
N ASN A 14 4.04 -14.33 -6.79
CA ASN A 14 4.25 -14.40 -8.24
C ASN A 14 5.56 -13.73 -8.68
N PHE A 15 6.19 -12.96 -7.80
CA PHE A 15 7.47 -12.29 -8.02
C PHE A 15 8.63 -13.00 -7.33
N LEU A 16 8.40 -14.16 -6.71
CA LEU A 16 9.50 -14.98 -6.22
C LEU A 16 10.32 -15.50 -7.41
N PRO A 17 11.67 -15.51 -7.32
CA PRO A 17 12.47 -15.24 -6.12
C PRO A 17 12.84 -13.76 -5.90
N LEU A 18 12.47 -12.86 -6.81
CA LEU A 18 12.85 -11.44 -6.75
C LEU A 18 12.34 -10.72 -5.50
N ALA A 19 11.18 -11.14 -4.99
CA ALA A 19 10.54 -10.60 -3.79
C ALA A 19 10.83 -11.41 -2.50
N TYR A 20 11.88 -12.25 -2.45
CA TYR A 20 12.19 -12.98 -1.20
C TYR A 20 12.61 -12.06 -0.05
N ASN A 21 13.58 -11.18 -0.29
CA ASN A 21 14.20 -10.36 0.77
C ASN A 21 13.83 -8.87 0.63
N ARG A 22 12.77 -8.58 -0.13
CA ARG A 22 12.27 -7.24 -0.39
C ARG A 22 10.80 -7.31 -0.78
N PRO A 23 9.99 -6.30 -0.44
CA PRO A 23 8.64 -6.21 -0.92
C PRO A 23 8.59 -5.85 -2.40
N VAL A 24 7.48 -6.17 -3.07
CA VAL A 24 7.35 -5.97 -4.52
C VAL A 24 7.56 -4.50 -4.94
N TYR A 25 7.19 -3.55 -4.08
CA TYR A 25 7.34 -2.13 -4.41
C TYR A 25 8.80 -1.67 -4.52
N GLU A 26 9.77 -2.45 -4.04
CA GLU A 26 11.21 -2.17 -4.25
C GLU A 26 11.72 -2.66 -5.61
N LEU A 27 10.94 -3.47 -6.35
CA LEU A 27 11.35 -3.93 -7.67
C LEU A 27 11.39 -2.76 -8.66
N ARG A 28 12.41 -2.77 -9.53
CA ARG A 28 12.61 -1.75 -10.57
C ARG A 28 11.86 -2.11 -11.85
N CYS A 29 11.22 -1.10 -12.44
CA CYS A 29 10.59 -1.17 -13.75
C CYS A 29 11.11 0.00 -14.61
N GLY A 30 12.23 -0.25 -15.29
CA GLY A 30 13.00 0.78 -15.98
C GLY A 30 13.89 1.57 -15.02
N MET A 31 13.86 2.90 -15.15
CA MET A 31 14.71 3.79 -14.34
C MET A 31 14.29 3.83 -12.86
N TYR A 32 13.03 3.56 -12.53
CA TYR A 32 12.47 3.73 -11.19
C TYR A 32 11.96 2.42 -10.58
N SER A 33 11.99 2.31 -9.25
CA SER A 33 11.19 1.33 -8.50
C SER A 33 9.70 1.67 -8.54
N PHE A 34 8.84 0.70 -8.21
CA PHE A 34 7.41 1.00 -8.06
C PHE A 34 7.16 2.02 -6.95
N LEU A 35 7.87 1.92 -5.82
CA LEU A 35 7.77 2.88 -4.74
C LEU A 35 8.16 4.28 -5.22
N GLU A 36 9.33 4.44 -5.88
CA GLU A 36 9.77 5.73 -6.45
C GLU A 36 8.72 6.31 -7.42
N ARG A 37 8.12 5.47 -8.28
CA ARG A 37 7.06 5.91 -9.21
C ARG A 37 5.81 6.43 -8.50
N ILE A 38 5.45 5.82 -7.38
CA ILE A 38 4.30 6.25 -6.57
C ILE A 38 4.67 7.55 -5.85
N THR A 39 5.78 7.58 -5.10
CA THR A 39 6.14 8.72 -4.25
C THR A 39 6.35 10.02 -5.03
N ILE A 40 6.92 9.97 -6.23
CA ILE A 40 7.09 11.14 -7.12
C ILE A 40 5.74 11.82 -7.44
N GLN A 41 4.64 11.06 -7.49
CA GLN A 41 3.31 11.60 -7.80
C GLN A 41 2.60 12.20 -6.58
N TYR A 42 3.14 12.02 -5.37
CA TYR A 42 2.54 12.45 -4.11
C TYR A 42 3.52 13.31 -3.29
N PRO A 43 3.93 14.48 -3.80
CA PRO A 43 4.73 15.41 -3.01
C PRO A 43 3.94 15.84 -1.75
N ASP A 44 4.67 16.17 -0.68
CA ASP A 44 4.12 16.70 0.58
C ASP A 44 3.08 15.78 1.25
N THR A 45 3.24 14.47 1.09
CA THR A 45 2.38 13.45 1.68
C THR A 45 3.16 12.64 2.70
N ASP A 46 2.52 12.34 3.83
CA ASP A 46 3.06 11.42 4.82
C ASP A 46 2.91 9.98 4.30
N ILE A 47 4.04 9.31 4.12
CA ILE A 47 4.10 8.01 3.46
C ILE A 47 4.43 6.94 4.49
N SER A 48 3.56 5.94 4.56
CA SER A 48 3.80 4.68 5.27
C SER A 48 3.89 3.50 4.30
N LEU A 49 4.54 2.43 4.74
CA LEU A 49 4.80 1.23 3.95
C LEU A 49 4.30 -0.01 4.69
N TYR A 50 3.50 -0.83 4.01
CA TYR A 50 3.02 -2.11 4.52
C TYR A 50 3.72 -3.25 3.79
N CYS A 51 4.33 -4.15 4.55
CA CYS A 51 5.11 -5.28 4.05
C CYS A 51 4.92 -6.50 4.96
N ARG A 52 5.44 -7.65 4.53
CA ARG A 52 5.56 -8.85 5.38
C ARG A 52 6.35 -8.55 6.66
N GLU A 53 5.88 -9.05 7.79
CA GLU A 53 6.41 -8.67 9.12
C GLU A 53 7.92 -8.93 9.28
N TYR A 54 8.46 -10.01 8.71
CA TYR A 54 9.91 -10.28 8.84
C TYR A 54 10.80 -9.27 8.08
N LEU A 55 10.24 -8.51 7.13
CA LEU A 55 10.98 -7.46 6.40
C LEU A 55 10.97 -6.12 7.13
N LYS A 56 10.06 -5.93 8.09
CA LYS A 56 9.81 -4.66 8.76
C LYS A 56 11.07 -4.04 9.34
N ASN A 57 11.78 -4.78 10.21
CA ASN A 57 12.98 -4.25 10.88
C ASN A 57 14.07 -3.86 9.90
N PHE A 58 14.27 -4.64 8.84
CA PHE A 58 15.25 -4.34 7.81
C PHE A 58 14.87 -3.09 7.01
N LEU A 59 13.59 -2.94 6.65
CA LEU A 59 13.11 -1.78 5.90
C LEU A 59 13.10 -0.50 6.75
N ASP A 60 12.89 -0.61 8.06
CA ASP A 60 12.94 0.50 9.02
C ASP A 60 14.35 1.12 9.10
N GLU A 61 15.40 0.34 8.83
CA GLU A 61 16.78 0.84 8.73
C GLU A 61 17.07 1.56 7.40
N ILE A 62 16.30 1.26 6.34
CA ILE A 62 16.55 1.74 4.97
C ILE A 62 15.70 2.97 4.65
N TYR A 63 14.43 2.96 5.05
CA TYR A 63 13.45 3.96 4.67
C TYR A 63 13.13 4.89 5.84
N PRO A 64 13.03 6.21 5.61
CA PRO A 64 12.59 7.15 6.64
C PRO A 64 11.07 7.14 6.86
N HIS A 65 10.36 6.15 6.32
CA HIS A 65 8.90 6.06 6.30
C HIS A 65 8.39 5.24 7.49
N SER A 66 7.12 5.41 7.88
CA SER A 66 6.52 4.54 8.90
C SER A 66 6.28 3.14 8.33
N LEU A 67 6.76 2.09 9.00
CA LEU A 67 6.62 0.69 8.56
C LEU A 67 5.55 -0.06 9.36
N ASN A 68 4.64 -0.75 8.66
CA ASN A 68 3.60 -1.63 9.20
C ASN A 68 2.71 -0.99 10.29
N ASN A 69 2.64 0.34 10.33
CA ASN A 69 1.86 1.09 11.31
C ASN A 69 1.16 2.25 10.61
N ASN A 70 -0.03 2.59 11.11
CA ASN A 70 -0.66 3.86 10.81
C ASN A 70 -0.28 4.87 11.89
N GLU A 71 -0.05 6.12 11.52
CA GLU A 71 0.09 7.18 12.50
C GLU A 71 -1.19 7.28 13.35
N SER A 72 -1.03 7.49 14.66
CA SER A 72 -2.15 7.60 15.61
C SER A 72 -3.13 8.73 15.26
N ASN A 73 -2.66 9.75 14.55
CA ASN A 73 -3.41 10.93 14.14
C ASN A 73 -4.02 10.82 12.72
N ILE A 74 -4.03 9.64 12.10
CA ILE A 74 -4.54 9.48 10.73
C ILE A 74 -6.05 9.78 10.64
N GLN A 75 -6.42 10.75 9.79
CA GLN A 75 -7.83 11.11 9.56
C GLN A 75 -8.43 10.36 8.36
N SER A 76 -7.60 10.07 7.38
CA SER A 76 -7.93 9.34 6.17
C SER A 76 -6.63 8.87 5.54
N CYS A 77 -6.66 7.74 4.85
CA CYS A 77 -5.49 7.21 4.17
C CYS A 77 -5.87 6.73 2.78
N LEU A 78 -5.01 7.04 1.80
CA LEU A 78 -5.03 6.35 0.53
C LEU A 78 -4.07 5.16 0.62
N PHE A 79 -4.59 3.95 0.54
CA PHE A 79 -3.80 2.73 0.42
C PHE A 79 -3.59 2.45 -1.07
N ILE A 80 -2.34 2.32 -1.53
CA ILE A 80 -2.00 1.99 -2.91
C ILE A 80 -1.23 0.68 -2.96
N ASN A 81 -1.65 -0.20 -3.87
CA ASN A 81 -0.94 -1.46 -4.08
C ASN A 81 0.45 -1.18 -4.66
N GLY A 82 1.48 -1.69 -4.02
CA GLY A 82 2.89 -1.54 -4.42
C GLY A 82 3.24 -2.13 -5.78
N ARG A 83 2.31 -2.87 -6.41
CA ARG A 83 2.44 -3.41 -7.78
C ARG A 83 1.80 -2.52 -8.85
N LEU A 84 1.10 -1.45 -8.46
CA LEU A 84 0.32 -0.63 -9.37
C LEU A 84 1.23 0.24 -10.25
N LEU A 85 1.18 0.02 -11.56
CA LEU A 85 1.71 0.95 -12.56
C LEU A 85 0.63 1.95 -12.95
N MET A 86 0.59 3.09 -12.26
CA MET A 86 -0.34 4.17 -12.59
C MET A 86 0.29 5.20 -13.53
N SER A 87 -0.50 5.71 -14.47
CA SER A 87 -0.13 6.82 -15.36
C SER A 87 -0.48 8.20 -14.79
N SER A 88 -1.36 8.25 -13.80
CA SER A 88 -1.85 9.48 -13.16
C SER A 88 -2.15 9.23 -11.69
N PRO A 89 -1.98 10.24 -10.81
CA PRO A 89 -2.24 10.09 -9.39
C PRO A 89 -3.73 9.89 -9.11
N ILE A 90 -4.02 9.01 -8.15
CA ILE A 90 -5.34 8.89 -7.51
C ILE A 90 -5.43 9.94 -6.40
N ALA A 91 -6.54 10.65 -6.28
CA ALA A 91 -6.72 11.67 -5.24
C ALA A 91 -6.58 11.06 -3.82
N ILE A 92 -5.82 11.69 -2.93
CA ILE A 92 -5.68 11.22 -1.55
C ILE A 92 -6.97 11.49 -0.73
N SER A 93 -7.66 12.57 -1.06
CA SER A 93 -8.87 13.02 -0.36
C SER A 93 -10.10 12.79 -1.23
N GLY A 94 -11.22 12.51 -0.58
CA GLY A 94 -12.52 12.25 -1.23
C GLY A 94 -13.34 11.29 -0.37
N GLU A 95 -14.48 10.88 -0.92
CA GLU A 95 -15.29 9.80 -0.35
C GLU A 95 -14.50 8.49 -0.30
N GLU A 96 -14.96 7.58 0.56
CA GLU A 96 -14.41 6.23 0.61
C GLU A 96 -14.68 5.51 -0.70
N GLU A 97 -13.64 4.89 -1.25
CA GLU A 97 -13.76 4.11 -2.47
C GLU A 97 -12.67 3.04 -2.53
N ILE A 98 -12.94 1.96 -3.27
CA ILE A 98 -11.96 0.92 -3.57
C ILE A 98 -11.85 0.76 -5.08
N GLY A 99 -10.64 0.94 -5.61
CA GLY A 99 -10.31 0.60 -6.98
C GLY A 99 -9.97 -0.87 -7.12
N ILE A 100 -10.62 -1.56 -8.05
CA ILE A 100 -10.38 -2.98 -8.34
C ILE A 100 -10.03 -3.17 -9.82
N ASN A 101 -8.97 -3.92 -10.09
CA ASN A 101 -8.62 -4.37 -11.44
C ASN A 101 -8.37 -5.88 -11.44
N ASN A 102 -9.05 -6.64 -12.31
CA ASN A 102 -8.91 -8.11 -12.42
C ASN A 102 -8.93 -8.81 -11.05
N ASN A 103 -9.91 -8.45 -10.21
CA ASN A 103 -10.08 -8.98 -8.86
C ASN A 103 -8.92 -8.67 -7.89
N THR A 104 -8.07 -7.69 -8.19
CA THR A 104 -7.02 -7.16 -7.31
C THR A 104 -7.42 -5.77 -6.83
N ILE A 105 -7.28 -5.51 -5.53
CA ILE A 105 -7.40 -4.14 -4.99
C ILE A 105 -6.16 -3.37 -5.45
N VAL A 106 -6.37 -2.35 -6.27
CA VAL A 106 -5.28 -1.49 -6.76
C VAL A 106 -5.09 -0.28 -5.86
N TYR A 107 -6.17 0.21 -5.24
CA TYR A 107 -6.11 1.18 -4.16
C TYR A 107 -7.39 1.13 -3.31
N ALA A 108 -7.32 1.67 -2.09
CA ALA A 108 -8.47 1.93 -1.24
C ALA A 108 -8.29 3.28 -0.56
N ARG A 109 -9.27 4.18 -0.72
CA ARG A 109 -9.33 5.42 0.03
C ARG A 109 -10.28 5.23 1.19
N LEU A 110 -9.76 5.32 2.41
CA LEU A 110 -10.50 5.02 3.62
C LEU A 110 -10.43 6.19 4.59
N LEU A 111 -11.56 6.50 5.22
CA LEU A 111 -11.64 7.45 6.31
C LEU A 111 -11.19 6.80 7.62
N ARG A 112 -10.95 7.62 8.65
CA ARG A 112 -10.39 7.19 9.95
C ARG A 112 -11.02 5.92 10.49
N LYS A 113 -12.36 5.82 10.46
CA LYS A 113 -13.12 4.69 11.01
C LYS A 113 -12.63 3.35 10.44
N ASN A 114 -12.44 3.27 9.13
CA ASN A 114 -12.04 2.03 8.45
C ASN A 114 -10.52 1.92 8.34
N CYS A 115 -9.80 3.04 8.25
CA CYS A 115 -8.35 3.05 8.18
C CYS A 115 -7.68 2.37 9.38
N ILE A 116 -8.22 2.55 10.59
CA ILE A 116 -7.64 2.00 11.83
C ILE A 116 -7.71 0.46 11.86
N SER A 117 -8.70 -0.15 11.20
CA SER A 117 -8.84 -1.60 11.14
C SER A 117 -7.96 -2.28 10.10
N ILE A 118 -7.34 -1.51 9.19
CA ILE A 118 -6.49 -2.07 8.14
C ILE A 118 -5.09 -2.33 8.69
N THR A 119 -4.61 -3.55 8.45
CA THR A 119 -3.25 -4.01 8.80
C THR A 119 -2.54 -4.52 7.54
N PRO A 120 -1.21 -4.73 7.58
CA PRO A 120 -0.49 -5.38 6.49
C PRO A 120 -1.10 -6.74 6.10
N ASP A 121 -1.48 -7.56 7.10
CA ASP A 121 -2.09 -8.88 6.87
C ASP A 121 -3.41 -8.81 6.10
N THR A 122 -4.14 -7.70 6.24
CA THR A 122 -5.39 -7.48 5.51
C THR A 122 -5.19 -7.56 3.99
N PHE A 123 -4.03 -7.12 3.50
CA PHE A 123 -3.68 -7.15 2.07
C PHE A 123 -2.83 -8.37 1.69
N LEU A 124 -2.06 -8.93 2.62
CA LEU A 124 -1.28 -10.15 2.38
C LEU A 124 -2.17 -11.38 2.26
N ASP A 125 -3.29 -11.41 2.98
CA ASP A 125 -4.28 -12.47 2.91
C ASP A 125 -5.32 -12.20 1.81
N LYS A 126 -5.42 -13.16 0.88
CA LYS A 126 -6.37 -13.09 -0.25
C LYS A 126 -7.82 -13.19 0.20
N ASP A 127 -8.09 -13.90 1.30
CA ASP A 127 -9.45 -14.09 1.82
C ASP A 127 -9.92 -12.82 2.55
N LEU A 128 -9.08 -12.19 3.37
CA LEU A 128 -9.37 -10.89 3.99
C LEU A 128 -9.55 -9.79 2.93
N THR A 129 -8.73 -9.83 1.87
CA THR A 129 -8.89 -8.93 0.72
C THR A 129 -10.25 -9.13 0.04
N TYR A 130 -10.78 -10.34 0.00
CA TYR A 130 -12.11 -10.61 -0.55
C TYR A 130 -13.24 -10.04 0.34
N GLU A 131 -13.11 -10.16 1.65
CA GLU A 131 -14.07 -9.58 2.61
C GLU A 131 -14.13 -8.05 2.53
N LEU A 132 -12.98 -7.38 2.41
CA LEU A 132 -12.93 -5.93 2.19
C LEU A 132 -13.74 -5.47 0.97
N LYS A 133 -13.68 -6.23 -0.13
CA LYS A 133 -14.45 -5.92 -1.36
C LYS A 133 -15.96 -6.02 -1.15
N LYS A 134 -16.41 -6.80 -0.16
CA LYS A 134 -17.83 -7.04 0.11
C LYS A 134 -18.43 -6.00 1.06
N ASN A 135 -17.65 -5.52 2.03
CA ASN A 135 -18.13 -4.64 3.10
C ASN A 135 -18.29 -3.16 2.70
N LEU A 136 -17.77 -2.75 1.54
CA LEU A 136 -17.80 -1.36 1.06
C LEU A 136 -18.60 -1.18 -0.24
N LYS A 137 -19.56 -2.08 -0.49
CA LYS A 137 -20.57 -1.95 -1.55
C LYS A 137 -21.87 -1.34 -1.03
#